data_AF-A0A7V7NQ95-F1
#
_entry.id   AF-A0A7V7NQ95-F1
#
_cell.length_a   1.000
_cell.length_b   1.000
_cell.length_c   1.000
_cell.angle_alpha   90.00
_cell.angle_beta   90.00
_cell.angle_gamma   90.00
#
_symmetry.space_group_name_H-M   'P 1'
#
loop_
_entity.id
_entity.type
_entity.pdbx_description
1 polymer ?
#
loop_
_entity_poly.entity_id
_entity_poly.type
_entity_poly.pdbx_seq_one_letter_code
_entity_poly.pdbx_strand_id
1 'polypeptide(L)'
;MNISEAAKITNLSAKSIRLYEDKGVISSPIRSENGYRTYSDKQIKQLGIVAKARSAGFSLDECRALVELADNPCRESADVKAKALSKLEEVNKKIEDLLAIQKTLKGWVERCPGDSNSHCPIIDSLVEKKP
;
A
#
# COMPACT_ATOMS: atom_id res chain seq x y z
N MET A 1 11.17 18.39 15.81
CA MET A 1 11.86 17.69 14.70
C MET A 1 11.46 18.32 13.37
N ASN A 2 12.39 18.59 12.46
CA ASN A 2 12.05 19.12 11.13
C ASN A 2 11.59 18.01 10.17
N ILE A 3 11.11 18.38 8.98
CA ILE A 3 10.59 17.41 8.00
C ILE A 3 11.67 16.44 7.48
N SER A 4 12.92 16.89 7.38
CA SER A 4 14.03 16.08 6.87
C SER A 4 14.44 15.00 7.87
N GLU A 5 14.44 15.32 9.15
CA GLU A 5 14.63 14.38 10.25
C GLU A 5 13.48 13.36 10.31
N ALA A 6 12.23 13.84 10.25
CA ALA A 6 11.05 12.98 10.24
C ALA A 6 11.07 12.00 9.06
N ALA A 7 11.45 12.47 7.87
CA ALA A 7 11.62 11.66 6.67
C ALA A 7 12.64 10.53 6.87
N LYS A 8 13.81 10.85 7.44
CA LYS A 8 14.87 9.86 7.71
C LYS A 8 14.40 8.79 8.71
N ILE A 9 13.75 9.19 9.79
CA ILE A 9 13.33 8.27 10.86
C ILE A 9 12.20 7.33 10.37
N THR A 10 11.28 7.86 9.57
CA THR A 10 10.10 7.12 9.12
C THR A 10 10.30 6.42 7.77
N ASN A 11 11.46 6.62 7.14
CA ASN A 11 11.77 6.19 5.77
C ASN A 11 10.72 6.65 4.74
N LEU A 12 10.12 7.81 4.97
CA LEU A 12 9.15 8.44 4.09
C LEU A 12 9.78 9.62 3.37
N SER A 13 9.35 9.88 2.13
CA SER A 13 9.76 11.12 1.46
C SER A 13 9.10 12.33 2.12
N ALA A 14 9.77 13.49 2.12
CA ALA A 14 9.17 14.74 2.58
C ALA A 14 7.87 15.09 1.83
N LYS A 15 7.76 14.68 0.55
CA LYS A 15 6.53 14.82 -0.25
C LYS A 15 5.39 13.94 0.29
N SER A 16 5.69 12.70 0.66
CA SER A 16 4.72 11.77 1.27
C SER A 16 4.23 12.30 2.62
N ILE A 17 5.13 12.82 3.45
CA ILE A 17 4.77 13.39 4.76
C ILE A 17 3.79 14.56 4.58
N ARG A 18 4.08 15.50 3.66
CA ARG A 18 3.15 16.61 3.33
C ARG A 18 1.81 16.10 2.81
N LEU A 19 1.83 15.11 1.92
CA LEU A 19 0.60 14.50 1.42
C LEU A 19 -0.25 13.89 2.53
N TYR A 20 0.36 13.26 3.53
CA TYR A 20 -0.36 12.65 4.65
C TYR A 20 -0.91 13.70 5.61
N GLU A 21 -0.20 14.81 5.81
CA GLU A 21 -0.71 16.01 6.49
C GLU A 21 -1.92 16.59 5.75
N ASP A 22 -1.78 16.88 4.46
CA ASP A 22 -2.82 17.50 3.63
C ASP A 22 -4.10 16.63 3.55
N LYS A 23 -3.93 15.31 3.57
CA LYS A 23 -5.04 14.34 3.57
C LYS A 23 -5.58 14.01 4.97
N GLY A 24 -5.06 14.65 6.02
CA GLY A 24 -5.49 14.44 7.40
C GLY A 24 -5.26 13.00 7.91
N VAL A 25 -4.27 12.29 7.36
CA VAL A 25 -3.89 10.94 7.81
C VAL A 25 -3.09 11.03 9.11
N ILE A 26 -2.37 12.13 9.30
CA ILE A 26 -1.66 12.46 10.54
C ILE A 26 -2.18 13.79 11.09
N SER A 27 -1.98 14.00 12.39
CA SER A 27 -2.27 15.29 13.03
C SER A 27 -1.38 16.40 12.47
N SER A 28 -1.94 17.60 12.27
CA SER A 28 -1.22 18.74 11.69
C SER A 28 0.00 19.14 12.54
N PRO A 29 1.19 19.31 11.95
CA PRO A 29 2.40 19.73 12.66
C PRO A 29 2.24 21.12 13.25
N ILE A 30 2.92 21.34 14.37
CA ILE A 30 3.07 22.68 14.93
C ILE A 30 3.93 23.48 13.95
N ARG A 31 3.65 24.78 13.81
CA ARG A 31 4.54 25.68 13.09
C ARG A 31 5.41 26.38 14.12
N SER A 32 6.73 26.37 13.91
CA SER A 32 7.65 27.19 14.68
C SER A 32 7.47 28.68 14.35
N GLU A 33 8.01 29.57 15.18
CA GLU A 33 7.90 31.03 15.02
C GLU A 33 8.42 31.54 13.66
N ASN A 34 9.39 30.83 13.08
CA ASN A 34 9.93 31.09 11.74
C ASN A 34 9.11 30.47 10.58
N GLY A 35 7.92 29.93 10.86
CA GLY A 35 6.98 29.39 9.88
C GLY A 35 7.26 27.96 9.40
N TYR A 36 8.34 27.32 9.87
CA TYR A 36 8.67 25.95 9.50
C TYR A 36 7.81 24.91 10.24
N ARG A 37 7.61 23.74 9.62
CA ARG A 37 6.90 22.62 10.23
C ARG A 37 7.78 21.91 11.26
N THR A 38 7.24 21.73 12.45
CA THR A 38 7.85 20.93 13.51
C THR A 38 6.95 19.73 13.83
N TYR A 39 7.56 18.55 13.74
CA TYR A 39 6.94 17.28 14.07
C TYR A 39 7.28 16.90 15.51
N SER A 40 6.25 16.52 16.25
CA SER A 40 6.32 15.95 17.59
C SER A 40 6.50 14.43 17.55
N ASP A 41 6.90 13.82 18.67
CA ASP A 41 7.01 12.36 18.78
C ASP A 41 5.69 11.63 18.47
N LYS A 42 4.56 12.26 18.80
CA LYS A 42 3.24 11.74 18.43
C LYS A 42 3.12 11.60 16.91
N GLN A 43 3.48 12.64 16.16
CA GLN A 43 3.41 12.63 14.70
C GLN A 43 4.41 11.66 14.08
N ILE A 44 5.59 11.49 14.68
CA ILE A 44 6.55 10.48 14.24
C ILE A 44 5.98 9.06 14.42
N LYS A 45 5.30 8.78 15.55
CA LYS A 45 4.59 7.51 15.75
C LYS A 45 3.49 7.30 14.70
N GLN A 46 2.66 8.31 14.45
CA GLN A 46 1.62 8.26 13.41
C GLN A 46 2.22 7.97 12.03
N LEU A 47 3.26 8.71 11.62
CA LEU A 47 3.97 8.49 10.36
C LEU A 47 4.56 7.07 10.26
N GLY A 48 5.11 6.54 11.35
CA GLY A 48 5.61 5.17 11.40
C GLY A 48 4.52 4.11 11.18
N ILE A 49 3.32 4.33 11.74
CA ILE A 49 2.15 3.48 11.49
C ILE A 49 1.77 3.54 10.01
N VAL A 50 1.66 4.75 9.46
CA VAL A 50 1.32 4.94 8.04
C VAL A 50 2.34 4.26 7.13
N ALA A 51 3.64 4.40 7.41
CA ALA A 51 4.70 3.77 6.61
C ALA A 51 4.55 2.24 6.57
N LYS A 52 4.36 1.61 7.74
CA LYS A 52 4.16 0.15 7.84
C LYS A 52 2.86 -0.30 7.19
N ALA A 53 1.75 0.39 7.43
CA ALA A 53 0.46 0.07 6.83
C ALA A 53 0.51 0.20 5.30
N ARG A 54 1.15 1.24 4.75
CA ARG A 54 1.33 1.39 3.31
C ARG A 54 2.16 0.24 2.71
N SER A 55 3.22 -0.20 3.39
CA SER A 55 4.00 -1.36 2.94
C SER A 55 3.21 -2.68 2.98
N ALA A 56 2.22 -2.79 3.87
CA ALA A 56 1.34 -3.95 3.97
C ALA A 56 0.14 -3.90 3.00
N GLY A 57 0.07 -2.90 2.11
CA GLY A 57 -0.99 -2.79 1.09
C GLY A 57 -2.25 -2.06 1.54
N PHE A 58 -2.25 -1.41 2.71
CA PHE A 58 -3.36 -0.55 3.11
C PHE A 58 -3.41 0.72 2.25
N SER A 59 -4.62 1.10 1.87
CA SER A 59 -4.96 2.38 1.26
C SER A 59 -4.72 3.54 2.24
N LEU A 60 -4.73 4.77 1.72
CA LEU A 60 -4.54 5.95 2.57
C LEU A 60 -5.67 6.12 3.60
N ASP A 61 -6.90 5.79 3.23
CA ASP A 61 -8.06 5.91 4.12
C ASP A 61 -8.03 4.84 5.22
N GLU A 62 -7.58 3.62 4.90
CA GLU A 62 -7.35 2.59 5.91
C GLU A 62 -6.20 2.97 6.85
N CYS A 63 -5.11 3.55 6.33
CA CYS A 63 -4.03 4.07 7.16
C CYS A 63 -4.54 5.14 8.13
N ARG A 64 -5.42 6.04 7.70
CA ARG A 64 -6.04 7.05 8.58
C ARG A 64 -6.80 6.38 9.71
N ALA A 65 -7.66 5.41 9.39
CA ALA A 65 -8.42 4.68 10.40
C ALA A 65 -7.52 3.93 11.39
N LEU A 66 -6.39 3.38 10.95
CA LEU A 66 -5.41 2.74 11.82
C LEU A 66 -4.69 3.73 12.73
N VAL A 67 -4.39 4.94 12.22
CA VAL A 67 -3.81 6.03 13.03
C VAL A 67 -4.80 6.51 14.09
N GLU A 68 -6.06 6.72 13.72
CA GLU A 68 -7.13 7.10 14.66
C GLU A 68 -7.34 6.05 15.75
N LEU A 69 -7.38 4.77 15.37
CA LEU A 69 -7.44 3.68 16.33
C LEU A 69 -6.23 3.71 17.26
N ALA A 70 -5.01 3.83 16.75
CA ALA A 70 -3.81 3.85 17.57
C ALA A 70 -3.75 5.02 18.56
N ASP A 71 -4.32 6.16 18.21
CA ASP A 71 -4.45 7.34 19.08
C ASP A 71 -5.57 7.20 20.12
N ASN A 72 -6.53 6.29 19.93
CA ASN A 72 -7.61 6.05 20.88
C ASN A 72 -7.14 5.12 22.03
N PRO A 73 -7.13 5.60 23.29
CA PRO A 73 -6.73 4.79 24.44
C PRO A 73 -7.78 3.73 24.82
N CYS A 74 -9.04 3.91 24.42
CA CYS A 74 -10.14 2.98 24.66
C CYS A 74 -10.39 2.05 23.48
N ARG A 75 -9.46 1.97 22.51
CA ARG A 75 -9.62 1.10 21.34
C ARG A 75 -9.76 -0.36 21.76
N GLU A 76 -10.55 -1.09 20.99
CA GLU A 76 -10.60 -2.53 21.10
C GLU A 76 -9.63 -3.17 20.10
N SER A 77 -8.89 -4.19 20.55
CA SER A 77 -8.02 -4.96 19.66
C SER A 77 -8.82 -5.70 18.57
N ALA A 78 -10.11 -5.93 18.81
CA ALA A 78 -11.05 -6.51 17.85
C ALA A 78 -11.18 -5.67 16.57
N ASP A 79 -11.30 -4.34 16.68
CA ASP A 79 -11.42 -3.44 15.53
C ASP A 79 -10.16 -3.43 14.66
N VAL A 80 -8.99 -3.44 15.31
CA VAL A 80 -7.70 -3.50 14.61
C VAL A 80 -7.57 -4.85 13.89
N LYS A 81 -7.95 -5.94 14.55
CA LYS A 81 -7.93 -7.29 13.97
C LYS A 81 -8.88 -7.40 12.78
N ALA A 82 -10.09 -6.85 12.86
CA ALA A 82 -11.06 -6.86 11.78
C ALA A 82 -10.52 -6.18 10.52
N LYS A 83 -9.88 -5.00 10.66
CA LYS A 83 -9.22 -4.31 9.53
C LYS A 83 -8.08 -5.13 8.93
N ALA A 84 -7.27 -5.76 9.77
CA ALA A 84 -6.16 -6.61 9.31
C ALA A 84 -6.66 -7.86 8.57
N LEU A 85 -7.72 -8.51 9.06
CA LEU A 85 -8.36 -9.66 8.40
C LEU A 85 -8.94 -9.28 7.04
N SER A 86 -9.66 -8.15 6.95
CA SER A 86 -10.20 -7.66 5.68
C SER A 86 -9.10 -7.40 4.65
N LYS A 87 -7.98 -6.80 5.07
CA LYS A 87 -6.83 -6.61 4.17
C LYS A 87 -6.19 -7.93 3.74
N LEU A 88 -6.08 -8.89 4.66
CA LEU A 88 -5.54 -10.21 4.38
C LEU A 88 -6.40 -10.95 3.33
N GLU A 89 -7.72 -10.87 3.44
CA GLU A 89 -8.64 -11.45 2.45
C GLU A 89 -8.46 -10.81 1.07
N GLU A 90 -8.34 -9.48 0.99
CA GLU A 90 -8.07 -8.77 -0.27
C GLU A 90 -6.75 -9.22 -0.90
N VAL A 91 -5.69 -9.35 -0.10
CA VAL A 91 -4.38 -9.82 -0.55
C VAL A 91 -4.46 -11.26 -1.05
N ASN A 92 -5.12 -12.16 -0.32
CA ASN A 92 -5.30 -13.55 -0.71
C ASN A 92 -6.04 -13.67 -2.04
N LYS A 93 -7.13 -12.92 -2.21
CA LYS A 93 -7.87 -12.89 -3.49
C LYS A 93 -6.98 -12.42 -4.64
N LYS A 94 -6.17 -11.39 -4.42
CA LYS A 94 -5.23 -10.90 -5.44
C LYS A 94 -4.14 -11.93 -5.77
N ILE A 95 -3.68 -12.70 -4.79
CA ILE A 95 -2.75 -13.81 -5.02
C ILE A 95 -3.41 -14.88 -5.89
N GLU A 96 -4.64 -15.28 -5.59
CA GLU A 96 -5.40 -16.25 -6.38
C GLU A 96 -5.55 -15.80 -7.84
N ASP A 97 -5.96 -14.53 -8.05
CA ASP A 97 -6.08 -13.94 -9.38
C ASP A 97 -4.72 -13.95 -10.13
N LEU A 98 -3.64 -13.55 -9.45
CA LEU A 98 -2.30 -13.53 -10.04
C LEU A 98 -1.77 -14.93 -10.35
N LEU A 99 -2.10 -15.94 -9.53
CA LEU A 99 -1.75 -17.34 -9.81
C LEU A 99 -2.52 -17.88 -11.02
N ALA A 100 -3.80 -17.52 -11.18
CA ALA A 100 -4.59 -17.89 -12.35
C ALA A 100 -4.02 -17.26 -13.65
N ILE A 101 -3.65 -15.98 -13.59
CA ILE A 101 -2.98 -15.28 -14.69
C ILE A 101 -1.63 -15.95 -14.98
N GLN A 102 -0.81 -16.21 -13.96
CA GLN A 102 0.49 -16.85 -14.12
C GLN A 102 0.36 -18.22 -14.80
N LYS A 103 -0.62 -19.04 -14.37
CA LYS A 103 -0.88 -20.35 -14.99
C LYS A 103 -1.23 -20.23 -16.47
N THR A 104 -2.04 -19.25 -16.82
CA THR A 104 -2.42 -18.98 -18.22
C THR A 104 -1.20 -18.57 -19.05
N LEU A 105 -0.39 -17.63 -18.53
CA LEU A 105 0.84 -17.19 -19.18
C LEU A 105 1.86 -18.32 -19.35
N LYS A 106 2.04 -19.17 -18.32
CA LYS A 106 2.91 -20.35 -18.40
C LYS A 106 2.47 -21.29 -19.53
N GLY A 107 1.18 -21.59 -19.61
CA GLY A 107 0.64 -22.43 -20.68
C GLY A 107 0.85 -21.83 -22.08
N TRP A 108 0.80 -20.51 -22.23
CA TRP A 108 1.14 -19.86 -23.51
C TRP A 108 2.62 -19.99 -23.85
N VAL A 109 3.50 -19.73 -22.88
CA VAL A 109 4.96 -19.81 -23.08
C VAL A 109 5.39 -21.25 -23.41
N GLU A 110 4.84 -22.26 -22.74
CA GLU A 110 5.17 -23.67 -22.99
C GLU A 110 4.73 -24.17 -24.37
N ARG A 111 3.63 -23.64 -24.92
CA ARG A 111 3.12 -24.04 -26.24
C ARG A 111 3.78 -23.30 -27.39
N CYS A 112 4.37 -22.15 -27.14
CA CYS A 112 4.99 -21.36 -28.18
C CYS A 112 6.41 -21.86 -28.48
N PRO A 113 6.72 -22.28 -29.71
CA PRO A 113 8.07 -22.73 -30.07
C PRO A 113 9.09 -21.58 -30.04
N GLY A 114 8.65 -20.32 -30.17
CA GLY A 114 9.51 -19.15 -30.13
C GLY A 114 10.50 -19.08 -31.30
N ASP A 115 10.14 -19.62 -32.46
CA ASP A 115 10.97 -19.67 -33.65
C ASP A 115 10.63 -18.55 -34.67
N SER A 116 11.29 -18.57 -35.82
CA SER A 116 11.11 -17.58 -36.89
C SER A 116 9.82 -17.76 -37.69
N ASN A 117 8.97 -18.74 -37.36
CA ASN A 117 7.76 -19.04 -38.11
C ASN A 117 6.60 -18.14 -37.68
N SER A 118 5.66 -17.91 -38.60
CA SER A 118 4.48 -17.07 -38.34
C SER A 118 3.39 -17.76 -37.50
N HIS A 119 3.54 -19.06 -37.23
CA HIS A 119 2.57 -19.83 -36.45
C HIS A 119 2.83 -19.61 -34.94
N CYS A 120 1.94 -18.86 -34.28
CA CYS A 120 2.10 -18.49 -32.89
C CYS A 120 0.89 -18.96 -32.05
N PRO A 121 1.02 -20.09 -31.34
CA PRO A 121 -0.05 -20.63 -30.48
C PRO A 121 -0.55 -19.66 -29.40
N ILE A 122 0.26 -18.66 -29.03
CA ILE A 122 -0.14 -17.59 -28.10
C ILE A 122 -1.18 -16.69 -28.75
N ILE A 123 -0.92 -16.21 -29.98
CA ILE A 123 -1.84 -15.34 -30.72
C ILE A 123 -3.11 -16.12 -31.04
N ASP A 124 -2.99 -17.38 -31.46
CA ASP A 124 -4.14 -18.24 -31.72
C ASP A 124 -5.02 -18.36 -30.47
N SER A 125 -4.43 -18.64 -29.31
CA SER A 125 -5.14 -18.71 -28.02
C SER A 125 -5.78 -17.39 -27.57
N LEU A 126 -5.27 -16.25 -28.02
CA LEU A 126 -5.81 -14.92 -27.69
C LEU A 126 -6.96 -14.51 -28.60
N VAL A 127 -6.97 -15.01 -29.84
CA VAL A 127 -8.01 -14.73 -30.84
C VAL A 127 -9.18 -15.72 -30.71
N GLU A 128 -8.94 -16.92 -30.20
CA GLU A 128 -9.99 -17.87 -29.84
C GLU A 128 -10.90 -17.31 -28.74
N LYS A 129 -12.14 -16.95 -29.10
CA LYS A 129 -13.20 -16.68 -28.12
C LYS A 129 -13.46 -17.96 -27.35
N LYS A 130 -13.14 -17.96 -26.05
CA LYS A 130 -13.60 -18.99 -25.13
C LYS A 130 -15.14 -19.06 -25.17
N PRO A 131 -15.76 -20.23 -25.39
CA PRO A 131 -17.21 -20.38 -25.36
C PRO A 131 -17.78 -20.11 -23.97
#